data_AF-A0A401FLP2-F1
#
_entry.id   AF-A0A401FLP2-F1
#
_cell.length_a   1.000
_cell.length_b   1.000
_cell.length_c   1.000
_cell.angle_alpha   90.00
_cell.angle_beta   90.00
_cell.angle_gamma   90.00
#
_symmetry.space_group_name_H-M   'P 1'
#
loop_
_entity.id
_entity.type
_entity.pdbx_description
1 polymer ?
#
loop_
_entity_poly.entity_id
_entity_poly.type
_entity_poly.pdbx_seq_one_letter_code
_entity_poly.pdbx_strand_id
1 'polypeptide(L)'
;MKDDIKMGDAAFAKMMFVLDKKITKKNHRDYRYENEELIEIADGIWAMPAYMKEDDDFSMFFIITEIDDGNTVMAFSTGNQSADGFSLSEPMITGEGLNLLNEHNETRSKSVLHFLNQISKAAEGNWRMIE
;
A
#
# COMPACT_ATOMS: atom_id res chain seq x y z
N MET A 1 7.53 -14.48 19.15
CA MET A 1 6.62 -13.94 18.10
C MET A 1 6.03 -15.15 17.39
N LYS A 2 4.78 -15.13 16.90
CA LYS A 2 4.34 -16.25 16.03
C LYS A 2 5.28 -16.25 14.82
N ASP A 3 6.04 -17.33 14.63
CA ASP A 3 7.12 -17.39 13.61
C ASP A 3 6.60 -17.43 12.16
N ASP A 4 5.29 -17.26 11.93
CA ASP A 4 4.67 -17.35 10.62
C ASP A 4 3.38 -16.50 10.56
N ILE A 5 3.51 -15.17 10.62
CA ILE A 5 2.40 -14.23 10.43
C ILE A 5 2.05 -14.18 8.94
N LYS A 6 0.80 -14.46 8.57
CA LYS A 6 0.36 -14.52 7.16
C LYS A 6 -0.78 -13.57 6.86
N MET A 7 -0.84 -13.13 5.61
CA MET A 7 -2.00 -12.42 5.06
C MET A 7 -3.29 -13.23 5.32
N GLY A 8 -4.31 -12.55 5.80
CA GLY A 8 -5.55 -13.11 6.36
C GLY A 8 -5.54 -13.20 7.90
N ASP A 9 -4.38 -13.20 8.56
CA ASP A 9 -4.32 -13.24 10.02
C ASP A 9 -4.62 -11.85 10.63
N ALA A 10 -5.27 -11.85 11.80
CA ALA A 10 -5.47 -10.62 12.58
C ALA A 10 -4.14 -9.95 13.01
N ALA A 11 -3.09 -10.76 13.25
CA ALA A 11 -1.76 -10.24 13.55
C ALA A 11 -1.11 -9.58 12.33
N PHE A 12 -1.43 -10.03 11.11
CA PHE A 12 -0.92 -9.43 9.89
C PHE A 12 -1.53 -8.05 9.65
N ALA A 13 -2.78 -7.81 10.07
CA ALA A 13 -3.40 -6.49 9.96
C ALA A 13 -2.60 -5.37 10.66
N LYS A 14 -1.79 -5.73 11.67
CA LYS A 14 -0.89 -4.80 12.39
C LYS A 14 0.49 -4.63 11.73
N MET A 15 0.70 -5.17 10.55
CA MET A 15 1.99 -5.07 9.86
C MET A 15 2.02 -3.83 8.95
N MET A 16 2.91 -2.90 9.25
CA MET A 16 3.17 -1.72 8.45
C MET A 16 4.44 -1.90 7.62
N PHE A 17 4.40 -1.51 6.36
CA PHE A 17 5.56 -1.50 5.49
C PHE A 17 6.21 -0.13 5.50
N VAL A 18 7.47 -0.08 5.93
CA VAL A 18 8.25 1.15 6.08
C VAL A 18 9.34 1.17 5.01
N LEU A 19 9.40 2.22 4.22
CA LEU A 19 10.46 2.44 3.23
C LEU A 19 11.70 3.03 3.90
N ASP A 20 12.87 2.65 3.38
CA ASP A 20 14.15 3.13 3.91
C ASP A 20 14.48 4.56 3.44
N LYS A 21 13.71 5.08 2.46
CA LYS A 21 13.90 6.40 1.85
C LYS A 21 12.57 7.06 1.56
N LYS A 22 12.57 8.40 1.58
CA LYS A 22 11.45 9.23 1.13
C LYS A 22 11.23 9.09 -0.38
N ILE A 23 9.97 9.19 -0.80
CA ILE A 23 9.61 9.29 -2.22
C ILE A 23 9.70 10.75 -2.68
N THR A 24 10.25 10.93 -3.87
CA THR A 24 10.50 12.22 -4.50
C THR A 24 10.26 12.10 -6.00
N LYS A 25 10.16 13.24 -6.69
CA LYS A 25 10.10 13.32 -8.16
C LYS A 25 11.27 12.63 -8.89
N LYS A 26 12.38 12.37 -8.19
CA LYS A 26 13.55 11.69 -8.78
C LYS A 26 13.45 10.16 -8.74
N ASN A 27 12.82 9.60 -7.71
CA ASN A 27 12.80 8.15 -7.45
C ASN A 27 11.39 7.53 -7.43
N HIS A 28 10.31 8.31 -7.57
CA HIS A 28 8.94 7.76 -7.54
C HIS A 28 8.70 6.66 -8.58
N ARG A 29 9.40 6.70 -9.72
CA ARG A 29 9.30 5.69 -10.78
C ARG A 29 9.93 4.34 -10.39
N ASP A 30 10.81 4.33 -9.41
CA ASP A 30 11.49 3.12 -8.93
C ASP A 30 10.52 2.21 -8.16
N TYR A 31 9.44 2.78 -7.62
CA TYR A 31 8.42 2.09 -6.82
C TYR A 31 7.11 1.84 -7.58
N ARG A 32 7.16 1.72 -8.91
CA ARG A 32 5.98 1.39 -9.73
C ARG A 32 5.47 -0.03 -9.43
N TYR A 33 4.16 -0.19 -9.41
CA TYR A 33 3.50 -1.49 -9.36
C TYR A 33 2.84 -1.79 -10.71
N GLU A 34 3.22 -2.90 -11.34
CA GLU A 34 2.84 -3.21 -12.72
C GLU A 34 3.21 -2.06 -13.68
N ASN A 35 2.22 -1.48 -14.37
CA ASN A 35 2.39 -0.36 -15.29
C ASN A 35 1.97 0.98 -14.66
N GLU A 36 1.63 0.99 -13.38
CA GLU A 36 1.14 2.17 -12.67
C GLU A 36 2.31 2.97 -12.08
N GLU A 37 2.31 4.28 -12.32
CA GLU A 37 3.31 5.19 -11.75
C GLU A 37 2.74 5.90 -10.51
N LEU A 38 3.60 6.12 -9.51
CA LEU A 38 3.27 6.98 -8.38
C LEU A 38 3.05 8.42 -8.85
N ILE A 39 1.91 8.99 -8.47
CA ILE A 39 1.54 10.38 -8.70
C ILE A 39 1.50 11.10 -7.34
N GLU A 40 2.10 12.27 -7.27
CA GLU A 40 2.00 13.15 -6.10
C GLU A 40 0.62 13.80 -6.08
N ILE A 41 -0.22 13.41 -5.12
CA ILE A 41 -1.61 13.90 -4.99
C ILE A 41 -1.74 15.07 -4.00
N ALA A 42 -0.76 15.20 -3.11
CA ALA A 42 -0.55 16.33 -2.23
C ALA A 42 0.95 16.38 -1.85
N ASP A 43 1.41 17.46 -1.22
CA ASP A 43 2.81 17.62 -0.86
C ASP A 43 3.31 16.44 0.00
N GLY A 44 4.26 15.66 -0.53
CA GLY A 44 4.81 14.48 0.14
C GLY A 44 3.89 13.24 0.17
N ILE A 45 2.71 13.30 -0.43
CA ILE A 45 1.75 12.18 -0.50
C ILE A 45 1.68 11.66 -1.93
N TRP A 46 2.07 10.41 -2.11
CA TRP A 46 2.12 9.74 -3.40
C TRP A 46 1.12 8.60 -3.46
N ALA A 47 0.44 8.45 -4.59
CA ALA A 47 -0.54 7.40 -4.78
C ALA A 47 -0.38 6.69 -6.12
N MET A 48 -0.70 5.40 -6.15
CA MET A 48 -0.90 4.61 -7.38
C MET A 48 -1.91 3.48 -7.14
N PRO A 49 -2.62 3.01 -8.16
CA PRO A 49 -3.54 1.88 -8.01
C PRO A 49 -2.82 0.59 -7.56
N ALA A 50 -3.37 -0.07 -6.55
CA ALA A 50 -3.06 -1.46 -6.19
C ALA A 50 -4.08 -2.42 -6.84
N TYR A 51 -5.33 -1.97 -6.97
CA TYR A 51 -6.40 -2.65 -7.66
C TYR A 51 -7.40 -1.63 -8.18
N MET A 52 -7.72 -1.69 -9.47
CA MET A 52 -8.80 -0.94 -10.08
C MET A 52 -9.21 -1.68 -11.34
N LYS A 53 -10.51 -1.91 -11.53
CA LYS A 53 -11.07 -2.48 -12.76
C LYS A 53 -12.26 -1.65 -13.21
N GLU A 54 -12.52 -1.64 -14.51
CA GLU A 54 -13.63 -0.90 -15.09
C GLU A 54 -15.00 -1.47 -14.68
N ASP A 55 -15.07 -2.76 -14.34
CA ASP A 55 -16.27 -3.51 -14.00
C ASP A 55 -16.40 -3.84 -12.51
N ASP A 56 -15.65 -3.15 -11.65
CA ASP A 56 -15.62 -3.38 -10.21
C ASP A 56 -15.63 -2.05 -9.47
N ASP A 57 -16.63 -1.87 -8.60
CA ASP A 57 -16.77 -0.67 -7.78
C ASP A 57 -15.69 -0.61 -6.68
N PHE A 58 -15.05 -1.74 -6.35
CA PHE A 58 -13.94 -1.76 -5.43
C PHE A 58 -12.66 -1.31 -6.11
N SER A 59 -12.04 -0.29 -5.53
CA SER A 59 -10.70 0.16 -5.90
C SER A 59 -9.85 0.36 -4.66
N MET A 60 -8.55 0.07 -4.80
CA MET A 60 -7.57 0.21 -3.73
C MET A 60 -6.29 0.82 -4.30
N PHE A 61 -5.71 1.74 -3.54
CA PHE A 61 -4.56 2.53 -3.92
C PHE A 61 -3.48 2.38 -2.86
N PHE A 62 -2.23 2.24 -3.31
CA PHE A 62 -1.09 2.49 -2.44
C PHE A 62 -1.05 3.97 -2.10
N ILE A 63 -0.77 4.29 -0.84
CA ILE A 63 -0.50 5.63 -0.35
C ILE A 63 0.87 5.63 0.30
N ILE A 64 1.78 6.46 -0.20
CA ILE A 64 3.12 6.61 0.36
C ILE A 64 3.27 8.00 0.93
N THR A 65 3.55 8.08 2.22
CA THR A 65 3.71 9.33 2.95
C THR A 65 4.67 9.17 4.12
N GLU A 66 5.21 10.29 4.59
CA GLU A 66 5.86 10.36 5.89
C GLU A 66 4.82 10.42 7.01
N ILE A 67 5.11 9.75 8.12
CA ILE A 67 4.34 9.84 9.36
C ILE A 67 5.17 10.58 10.43
N ASP A 68 4.54 10.93 11.55
CA ASP A 68 5.10 11.83 12.57
C ASP A 68 6.47 11.41 13.15
N ASP A 69 6.79 10.12 13.10
CA ASP A 69 8.09 9.59 13.57
C ASP A 69 9.22 9.74 12.54
N GLY A 70 8.93 10.36 11.38
CA GLY A 70 9.86 10.61 10.28
C GLY A 70 10.04 9.43 9.32
N ASN A 71 9.37 8.29 9.55
CA ASN A 71 9.41 7.15 8.65
C ASN A 71 8.49 7.38 7.45
N THR A 72 8.93 6.97 6.26
CA THR A 72 8.07 6.87 5.07
C THR A 72 7.39 5.50 5.06
N VAL A 73 6.07 5.46 4.96
CA VAL A 73 5.28 4.23 5.03
C VAL A 73 4.51 4.02 3.74
N MET A 74 4.24 2.75 3.41
CA MET A 74 3.35 2.38 2.31
C MET A 74 2.04 1.84 2.88
N ALA A 75 1.02 2.68 2.92
CA ALA A 75 -0.33 2.39 3.38
C ALA A 75 -1.27 2.08 2.21
N PHE A 76 -2.54 1.78 2.51
CA PHE A 76 -3.58 1.61 1.50
C PHE A 76 -4.78 2.51 1.78
N SER A 77 -5.41 3.02 0.73
CA SER A 77 -6.75 3.62 0.82
C SER A 77 -7.65 2.96 -0.21
N THR A 78 -8.95 2.83 0.11
CA THR A 78 -9.95 2.49 -0.90
C THR A 78 -10.36 3.75 -1.67
N GLY A 79 -10.66 3.59 -2.95
CA GLY A 79 -11.24 4.65 -3.76
C GLY A 79 -12.76 4.57 -3.75
N ASN A 80 -13.42 5.73 -3.71
CA ASN A 80 -14.86 5.85 -3.83
C ASN A 80 -15.20 6.87 -4.92
N GLN A 81 -15.92 6.41 -5.93
CA GLN A 81 -16.46 7.27 -6.98
C GLN A 81 -17.85 7.77 -6.54
N SER A 82 -17.97 9.09 -6.35
CA SER A 82 -19.23 9.74 -6.01
C SER A 82 -19.65 10.73 -7.10
N ALA A 83 -20.86 11.30 -6.97
CA ALA A 83 -21.33 12.38 -7.84
C ALA A 83 -20.43 13.63 -7.78
N ASP A 84 -19.75 13.84 -6.64
CA ASP A 84 -18.86 14.98 -6.39
C ASP A 84 -17.41 14.69 -6.87
N GLY A 85 -17.16 13.52 -7.44
CA GLY A 85 -15.88 13.09 -7.97
C GLY A 85 -15.29 11.87 -7.26
N PHE A 86 -14.04 11.58 -7.61
CA PHE A 86 -13.26 10.50 -7.03
C PHE A 86 -12.63 10.95 -5.71
N SER A 87 -12.70 10.09 -4.68
CA SER A 87 -12.11 10.35 -3.36
C SER A 87 -11.41 9.10 -2.83
N LEU A 88 -10.41 9.31 -1.98
CA LEU A 88 -9.73 8.25 -1.25
C LEU A 88 -10.24 8.24 0.20
N SER A 89 -10.44 7.05 0.75
CA SER A 89 -10.73 6.86 2.17
C SER A 89 -9.50 7.13 3.05
N GLU A 90 -9.72 7.17 4.37
CA GLU A 90 -8.63 7.25 5.33
C GLU A 90 -7.61 6.12 5.13
N PRO A 91 -6.30 6.41 5.21
CA PRO A 91 -5.28 5.39 5.04
C PRO A 91 -5.38 4.28 6.10
N MET A 92 -5.26 3.05 5.63
CA MET A 92 -5.19 1.81 6.39
C MET A 92 -3.75 1.31 6.43
N ILE A 93 -3.41 0.60 7.51
CA ILE A 93 -2.12 -0.07 7.67
C ILE A 93 -1.94 -1.09 6.54
N THR A 94 -0.69 -1.28 6.08
CA THR A 94 -0.37 -2.11 4.90
C THR A 94 -0.98 -3.51 4.99
N GLY A 95 -0.84 -4.16 6.15
CA GLY A 95 -1.36 -5.50 6.37
C GLY A 95 -2.89 -5.57 6.43
N GLU A 96 -3.54 -4.54 6.97
CA GLU A 96 -5.01 -4.42 6.97
C GLU A 96 -5.53 -4.28 5.53
N GLY A 97 -4.94 -3.38 4.74
CA GLY A 97 -5.30 -3.21 3.33
C GLY A 97 -5.07 -4.48 2.50
N LEU A 98 -3.99 -5.21 2.75
CA LEU A 98 -3.74 -6.51 2.12
C LEU A 98 -4.77 -7.57 2.52
N ASN A 99 -5.21 -7.60 3.78
CA ASN A 99 -6.27 -8.51 4.22
C ASN A 99 -7.59 -8.17 3.51
N LEU A 100 -7.96 -6.89 3.46
CA LEU A 100 -9.15 -6.42 2.75
C LEU A 100 -9.09 -6.79 1.25
N LEU A 101 -7.94 -6.54 0.61
CA LEU A 101 -7.73 -6.92 -0.78
C LEU A 101 -7.76 -8.44 -0.98
N ASN A 102 -7.33 -9.22 0.00
CA ASN A 102 -7.37 -10.68 -0.07
C ASN A 102 -8.79 -11.23 -0.01
N GLU A 103 -9.66 -10.63 0.80
CA GLU A 103 -11.08 -10.96 0.85
C GLU A 103 -11.78 -10.64 -0.48
N HIS A 104 -11.39 -9.54 -1.13
CA HIS A 104 -11.95 -9.14 -2.43
C HIS A 104 -11.34 -9.92 -3.61
N ASN A 105 -10.02 -10.07 -3.63
CA ASN A 105 -9.26 -10.69 -4.72
C ASN A 105 -7.93 -11.29 -4.23
N GLU A 106 -7.94 -12.57 -3.86
CA GLU A 106 -6.77 -13.32 -3.39
C GLU A 106 -5.59 -13.33 -4.39
N THR A 107 -5.87 -13.34 -5.70
CA THR A 107 -4.78 -13.34 -6.69
C THR A 107 -4.06 -12.00 -6.69
N ARG A 108 -4.82 -10.90 -6.64
CA ARG A 108 -4.26 -9.56 -6.59
C ARG A 108 -3.51 -9.31 -5.29
N SER A 109 -4.09 -9.71 -4.14
CA SER A 109 -3.42 -9.54 -2.84
C SER A 109 -2.06 -10.23 -2.78
N LYS A 110 -1.94 -11.46 -3.34
CA LYS A 110 -0.66 -12.16 -3.47
C LYS A 110 0.35 -11.43 -4.35
N SER A 111 -0.11 -10.82 -5.45
CA SER A 111 0.76 -10.01 -6.33
C SER A 111 1.28 -8.76 -5.61
N VAL A 112 0.40 -8.05 -4.89
CA VAL A 112 0.77 -6.88 -4.09
C VAL A 112 1.73 -7.25 -2.96
N LEU A 113 1.47 -8.33 -2.23
CA LEU A 113 2.37 -8.83 -1.20
C LEU A 113 3.73 -9.25 -1.78
N HIS A 114 3.75 -9.87 -2.96
CA HIS A 114 4.99 -10.21 -3.65
C HIS A 114 5.82 -8.97 -3.97
N PHE A 115 5.19 -7.92 -4.50
CA PHE A 115 5.82 -6.64 -4.79
C PHE A 115 6.47 -6.01 -3.55
N LEU A 116 5.73 -5.90 -2.44
CA LEU A 116 6.27 -5.40 -1.16
C LEU A 116 7.48 -6.22 -0.68
N ASN A 117 7.39 -7.55 -0.81
CA ASN A 117 8.48 -8.45 -0.43
C ASN A 117 9.70 -8.32 -1.36
N GLN A 118 9.53 -7.92 -2.62
CA GLN A 118 10.66 -7.61 -3.51
C GLN A 118 11.39 -6.35 -3.06
N ILE A 119 10.65 -5.28 -2.70
CA ILE A 119 11.24 -4.06 -2.13
C ILE A 119 12.03 -4.40 -0.86
N SER A 120 11.47 -5.25 0.01
CA SER A 120 12.17 -5.65 1.23
C SER A 120 13.41 -6.49 0.98
N LYS A 121 13.36 -7.43 0.03
CA LYS A 121 14.53 -8.20 -0.38
C LYS A 121 15.62 -7.34 -1.02
N ALA A 122 15.26 -6.21 -1.63
CA ALA A 122 16.21 -5.24 -2.17
C ALA A 122 16.83 -4.32 -1.09
N ALA A 123 16.44 -4.47 0.18
CA ALA A 123 16.82 -3.58 1.29
C ALA A 123 16.43 -2.12 1.03
N GLU A 124 15.20 -1.93 0.52
CA GLU A 124 14.60 -0.61 0.29
C GLU A 124 13.35 -0.35 1.15
N GLY A 125 12.98 -1.32 1.98
CA GLY A 125 11.89 -1.21 2.93
C GLY A 125 11.77 -2.47 3.79
N ASN A 126 11.04 -2.38 4.89
CA ASN A 126 10.93 -3.46 5.85
C ASN A 126 9.55 -3.49 6.50
N TRP A 127 9.09 -4.70 6.80
CA TRP A 127 7.89 -4.93 7.58
C TRP A 127 8.16 -4.63 9.06
N ARG A 128 7.28 -3.84 9.68
CA ARG A 128 7.28 -3.57 11.13
C ARG A 128 5.90 -3.89 11.69
N MET A 129 5.88 -4.54 12.85
CA MET A 129 4.64 -4.68 13.61
C MET A 129 4.41 -3.39 14.39
N ILE A 130 3.19 -2.87 14.35
CA ILE A 130 2.76 -1.78 15.22
C ILE A 130 2.00 -2.35 16.42
N GLU A 131 2.12 -1.72 17.58
CA GLU A 131 1.50 -2.18 18.84
C GLU A 131 0.01 -1.84 18.91
#